data_AF-A0A3L8AFP4-F1
#
_entry.id   AF-A0A3L8AFP4-F1
#
_cell.length_a   1.000
_cell.length_b   1.000
_cell.length_c   1.000
_cell.angle_alpha   90.00
_cell.angle_beta   90.00
_cell.angle_gamma   90.00
#
_symmetry.space_group_name_H-M   'P 1'
#
loop_
_entity.id
_entity.type
_entity.pdbx_description
1 polymer ?
#
loop_
_entity_poly.entity_id
_entity_poly.type
_entity_poly.pdbx_seq_one_letter_code
_entity_poly.pdbx_strand_id
1 'polypeptide(L)'
;MPYKSEKIRIAGTQYDRRIKLAPDQKEYIKWLRENELLSYSKLAKMFGVSKRLIQFICCPDKYLKSKENLKQRKADGRYKPTKEEWAATIREHRRYKEQLKKKGNIK
;
A
#
# COMPACT_ATOMS: atom_id res chain seq x y z
N MET A 1 16.48 20.08 13.24
CA MET A 1 17.18 18.80 13.48
C MET A 1 16.32 17.64 12.99
N PRO A 2 16.89 16.59 12.37
CA PRO A 2 16.14 15.40 11.97
C PRO A 2 15.56 14.70 13.19
N TYR A 3 14.38 14.06 13.05
CA TYR A 3 13.75 13.39 14.18
C TYR A 3 14.52 12.13 14.57
N LYS A 4 14.59 11.82 15.88
CA LYS A 4 15.17 10.54 16.36
C LYS A 4 14.44 9.32 15.77
N SER A 5 13.15 9.48 15.47
CA SER A 5 12.30 8.46 14.85
C SER A 5 12.67 8.11 13.41
N GLU A 6 13.47 8.93 12.70
CA GLU A 6 13.87 8.69 11.31
C GLU A 6 14.63 7.37 11.13
N LYS A 7 15.38 6.92 12.15
CA LYS A 7 16.15 5.66 12.11
C LYS A 7 15.29 4.40 12.29
N ILE A 8 14.07 4.52 12.80
CA ILE A 8 13.21 3.38 13.13
C ILE A 8 12.58 2.79 11.87
N ARG A 9 12.75 1.49 11.59
CA ARG A 9 12.15 0.86 10.41
C ARG A 9 10.70 0.44 10.69
N ILE A 10 9.75 1.04 9.97
CA ILE A 10 8.31 0.69 10.06
C ILE A 10 7.80 -0.12 8.86
N ALA A 11 8.65 -0.35 7.86
CA ALA A 11 8.29 -1.10 6.66
C ALA A 11 7.97 -2.57 7.00
N GLY A 12 6.86 -3.09 6.49
CA GLY A 12 6.39 -4.45 6.80
C GLY A 12 5.72 -4.62 8.16
N THR A 13 5.60 -3.55 8.95
CA THR A 13 4.83 -3.58 10.21
C THR A 13 3.38 -3.14 9.96
N GLN A 14 2.53 -3.27 10.98
CA GLN A 14 1.16 -2.71 10.97
C GLN A 14 1.11 -1.19 10.71
N TYR A 15 2.22 -0.48 10.93
CA TYR A 15 2.33 0.96 10.67
C TYR A 15 2.79 1.28 9.24
N ASP A 16 3.00 0.28 8.38
CA ASP A 16 3.29 0.51 6.97
C ASP A 16 2.02 0.89 6.21
N ARG A 17 1.80 2.19 6.01
CA ARG A 17 0.63 2.75 5.30
C ARG A 17 0.46 2.24 3.85
N ARG A 18 1.46 1.54 3.29
CA ARG A 18 1.36 0.94 1.94
C ARG A 18 0.59 -0.38 1.96
N ILE A 19 0.56 -1.08 3.09
CA ILE A 19 -0.10 -2.38 3.24
C ILE A 19 -1.53 -2.12 3.71
N LYS A 20 -2.51 -2.39 2.83
CA LYS A 20 -3.94 -2.21 3.13
C LYS A 20 -4.63 -3.48 3.64
N LEU A 21 -4.03 -4.64 3.38
CA LEU A 21 -4.59 -5.94 3.69
C LEU A 21 -3.50 -6.83 4.28
N ALA A 22 -3.82 -7.47 5.39
CA ALA A 22 -2.98 -8.48 5.99
C ALA A 22 -2.96 -9.77 5.11
N PRO A 23 -1.93 -10.63 5.22
CA PRO A 23 -1.79 -11.80 4.36
C PRO A 23 -2.97 -12.78 4.43
N ASP A 24 -3.46 -13.02 5.64
CA ASP A 24 -4.68 -13.79 5.94
C ASP A 24 -5.92 -13.24 5.23
N GLN A 25 -6.11 -11.91 5.25
CA GLN A 25 -7.23 -11.27 4.55
C GLN A 25 -7.15 -11.49 3.04
N LYS A 26 -5.94 -11.53 2.46
CA LYS A 26 -5.77 -11.80 1.02
C LYS A 26 -6.15 -13.23 0.66
N GLU A 27 -5.77 -14.20 1.48
CA GLU A 27 -6.18 -15.60 1.28
C GLU A 27 -7.69 -15.75 1.46
N TYR A 28 -8.27 -15.10 2.45
CA TYR A 28 -9.72 -15.11 2.64
C TYR A 28 -10.49 -14.48 1.47
N ILE A 29 -9.97 -13.39 0.88
CA ILE A 29 -10.54 -12.80 -0.35
C ILE A 29 -10.53 -13.79 -1.52
N LYS A 30 -9.46 -14.56 -1.70
CA LYS A 30 -9.40 -15.60 -2.74
C LYS A 30 -10.43 -16.68 -2.48
N TRP A 31 -10.47 -17.18 -1.24
CA TRP A 31 -11.43 -18.18 -0.82
C TRP A 31 -12.89 -17.75 -1.06
N LEU A 32 -13.25 -16.52 -0.68
CA LEU A 32 -14.58 -15.95 -0.93
C LEU A 32 -14.90 -15.82 -2.41
N ARG A 33 -13.88 -15.52 -3.24
CA ARG A 33 -14.06 -15.41 -4.68
C ARG A 33 -14.28 -16.77 -5.34
N GLU A 34 -13.59 -17.80 -4.87
CA GLU A 34 -13.62 -19.15 -5.43
C GLU A 34 -14.84 -19.95 -4.96
N ASN A 35 -15.19 -19.86 -3.67
CA ASN A 35 -16.23 -20.69 -3.05
C ASN A 35 -17.61 -20.01 -3.05
N GLU A 36 -17.67 -18.74 -2.64
CA GLU A 36 -18.94 -17.99 -2.56
C GLU A 36 -19.25 -17.18 -3.83
N LEU A 37 -18.35 -17.20 -4.82
CA LEU A 37 -18.47 -16.51 -6.11
C LEU A 37 -18.75 -15.00 -5.98
N LEU A 38 -18.35 -14.38 -4.85
CA LEU A 38 -18.63 -12.97 -4.59
C LEU A 38 -18.03 -12.08 -5.67
N SER A 39 -18.76 -11.03 -6.04
CA SER A 39 -18.29 -10.07 -7.02
C SER A 39 -17.12 -9.24 -6.46
N TYR A 40 -16.20 -8.83 -7.33
CA TYR A 40 -15.08 -7.97 -6.94
C TYR A 40 -15.52 -6.65 -6.29
N SER A 41 -16.69 -6.12 -6.71
CA SER A 41 -17.26 -4.90 -6.12
C SER A 41 -17.76 -5.14 -4.70
N LYS A 42 -18.37 -6.29 -4.41
CA LYS A 42 -18.82 -6.66 -3.06
C LYS A 42 -17.63 -6.86 -2.13
N LEU A 43 -16.61 -7.60 -2.56
CA LEU A 43 -15.36 -7.77 -1.82
C LEU A 43 -14.67 -6.43 -1.53
N ALA A 44 -14.59 -5.54 -2.52
CA ALA A 44 -14.01 -4.21 -2.32
C ALA A 44 -14.71 -3.40 -1.22
N LYS A 45 -16.05 -3.43 -1.19
CA LYS A 45 -16.85 -2.77 -0.15
C LYS A 45 -16.64 -3.41 1.23
N MET A 46 -16.62 -4.74 1.31
CA MET A 46 -16.43 -5.48 2.57
C MET A 46 -15.07 -5.17 3.23
N PHE A 47 -14.01 -5.11 2.43
CA PHE A 47 -12.64 -4.89 2.93
C PHE A 47 -12.21 -3.42 2.91
N GLY A 48 -13.07 -2.48 2.48
CA GLY A 48 -12.74 -1.05 2.42
C GLY A 48 -11.58 -0.72 1.47
N VAL A 49 -11.38 -1.51 0.41
CA VAL A 49 -10.28 -1.34 -0.55
C VAL A 49 -10.78 -1.12 -1.97
N SER A 50 -9.88 -0.72 -2.87
CA SER A 50 -10.25 -0.55 -4.27
C SER A 50 -10.55 -1.90 -4.94
N LYS A 51 -11.55 -1.91 -5.82
CA LYS A 51 -11.87 -3.06 -6.68
C LYS A 51 -10.64 -3.57 -7.46
N ARG A 52 -9.76 -2.66 -7.88
CA ARG A 52 -8.53 -3.02 -8.59
C ARG A 52 -7.56 -3.82 -7.73
N LEU A 53 -7.46 -3.51 -6.43
CA LEU A 53 -6.64 -4.29 -5.50
C LEU A 53 -7.16 -5.72 -5.36
N ILE A 54 -8.48 -5.88 -5.21
CA ILE A 54 -9.11 -7.22 -5.18
C ILE A 54 -8.80 -7.99 -6.46
N GLN A 55 -8.96 -7.37 -7.63
CA GLN A 55 -8.62 -8.02 -8.91
C GLN A 55 -7.15 -8.45 -9.00
N PHE A 56 -6.22 -7.66 -8.43
CA PHE A 56 -4.81 -8.03 -8.40
C PHE A 56 -4.53 -9.21 -7.47
N ILE A 57 -5.32 -9.38 -6.42
CA ILE A 57 -5.21 -10.53 -5.49
C ILE A 57 -5.77 -11.79 -6.16
N CYS A 58 -6.95 -11.71 -6.78
CA CYS A 58 -7.61 -12.86 -7.38
C CYS A 58 -7.07 -13.23 -8.79
N CYS A 59 -6.46 -12.29 -9.51
CA CYS A 59 -5.95 -12.51 -10.87
C CYS A 59 -4.50 -11.99 -10.98
N PRO A 60 -3.50 -12.81 -10.63
CA PRO A 60 -2.10 -12.38 -10.59
C PRO A 60 -1.57 -11.90 -11.95
N ASP A 61 -2.05 -12.45 -13.07
CA ASP A 61 -1.62 -12.02 -14.42
C ASP A 61 -1.93 -10.55 -14.69
N LYS A 62 -3.09 -10.07 -14.22
CA LYS A 62 -3.47 -8.66 -14.34
C LYS A 62 -2.55 -7.76 -13.52
N TYR A 63 -2.10 -8.26 -12.37
CA TYR A 63 -1.13 -7.56 -11.53
C TYR A 63 0.24 -7.49 -12.22
N LEU A 64 0.75 -8.62 -12.74
CA LEU A 64 2.03 -8.68 -13.44
C LEU A 64 2.06 -7.75 -14.66
N LYS A 65 1.04 -7.82 -15.53
CA LYS A 65 0.92 -6.90 -16.67
C LYS A 65 0.87 -5.43 -16.25
N SER A 66 0.13 -5.13 -15.18
CA SER A 66 0.06 -3.76 -14.65
C SER A 66 1.39 -3.28 -14.06
N LYS A 67 2.17 -4.19 -13.47
CA LYS A 67 3.48 -3.91 -12.90
C LYS A 67 4.49 -3.59 -13.99
N GLU A 68 4.50 -4.35 -15.09
CA GLU A 68 5.33 -4.08 -16.26
C GLU A 68 4.98 -2.73 -16.92
N ASN A 69 3.68 -2.46 -17.12
CA ASN A 69 3.22 -1.17 -17.65
C ASN A 69 3.65 0.00 -16.76
N LEU A 70 3.63 -0.17 -15.43
CA LEU A 70 4.09 0.86 -14.49
C LEU A 70 5.61 1.08 -14.62
N LYS A 71 6.40 0.02 -14.82
CA LYS A 71 7.84 0.12 -15.04
C LYS A 71 8.16 0.94 -16.29
N GLN A 72 7.48 0.66 -17.39
CA GLN A 72 7.60 1.41 -18.65
C GLN A 72 7.24 2.88 -18.44
N ARG A 73 6.07 3.19 -17.88
CA ARG A 73 5.64 4.59 -17.67
C ARG A 73 6.53 5.37 -16.70
N LYS A 74 7.19 4.70 -15.76
CA LYS A 74 8.19 5.31 -14.89
C LYS A 74 9.47 5.64 -15.65
N ALA A 75 9.91 4.75 -16.53
CA ALA A 75 11.04 5.00 -17.43
C ALA A 75 10.74 6.17 -18.38
N ASP A 76 9.51 6.28 -18.87
CA ASP A 76 9.02 7.42 -19.66
C ASP A 76 8.95 8.74 -18.87
N GLY A 77 9.23 8.74 -17.56
CA GLY A 77 9.21 9.94 -16.72
C GLY A 77 7.82 10.44 -16.29
N ARG A 78 6.72 9.78 -16.70
CA ARG A 78 5.33 10.23 -16.44
C ARG A 78 4.95 10.35 -14.96
N TYR A 79 5.69 9.70 -14.08
CA TYR A 79 5.44 9.63 -12.64
C TYR A 79 6.58 10.22 -11.81
N LYS A 80 7.44 11.06 -12.41
CA LYS A 80 8.53 11.72 -11.69
C LYS A 80 7.95 12.91 -10.90
N PRO A 81 7.96 12.89 -9.56
CA PRO A 81 7.45 14.00 -8.77
C PRO A 81 8.36 15.22 -8.91
N THR A 82 7.79 16.40 -8.70
CA THR A 82 8.58 17.62 -8.57
C THR A 82 9.42 17.59 -7.28
N LYS A 83 10.45 18.43 -7.20
CA LYS A 83 11.30 18.55 -6.01
C LYS A 83 10.47 18.92 -4.77
N GLU A 84 9.44 19.74 -4.94
CA GLU A 84 8.56 20.22 -3.88
C GLU A 84 7.62 19.13 -3.37
N GLU A 85 7.00 18.38 -4.29
CA GLU A 85 6.15 17.22 -3.97
C GLU A 85 6.93 16.14 -3.25
N TRP A 86 8.17 15.88 -3.71
CA TRP A 86 9.07 14.94 -3.05
C TRP A 86 9.40 15.40 -1.63
N ALA A 87 9.77 16.67 -1.46
CA ALA A 87 10.06 17.24 -0.15
C ALA A 87 8.83 17.22 0.78
N ALA A 88 7.62 17.45 0.26
CA ALA A 88 6.37 17.35 1.00
C ALA A 88 6.09 15.90 1.46
N THR A 89 6.22 14.94 0.56
CA THR A 89 6.04 13.51 0.84
C THR A 89 7.00 13.03 1.93
N ILE A 90 8.28 13.41 1.84
CA ILE A 90 9.28 13.06 2.86
C ILE A 90 8.97 13.73 4.21
N ARG A 91 8.54 15.00 4.22
CA ARG A 91 8.12 15.69 5.44
C ARG A 91 6.94 15.01 6.11
N GLU A 92 5.93 14.61 5.35
CA GLU A 92 4.77 13.89 5.85
C GLU A 92 5.16 12.53 6.44
N HIS A 93 6.01 11.78 5.74
CA HIS A 93 6.52 10.50 6.23
C HIS A 93 7.28 10.63 7.55
N ARG A 94 8.14 11.65 7.68
CA ARG A 94 8.86 11.96 8.92
C ARG A 94 7.91 12.30 10.07
N ARG A 95 6.92 13.17 9.82
CA ARG A 95 5.91 13.55 10.83
C ARG A 95 5.10 12.34 11.31
N TYR A 96 4.71 11.45 10.41
CA TYR A 96 3.99 10.23 10.75
C TYR A 96 4.80 9.34 11.71
N LYS A 97 6.08 9.11 11.44
CA LYS A 97 6.95 8.32 12.33
C LYS A 97 7.12 8.98 13.70
N GLU A 98 7.25 10.31 13.72
CA GLU A 98 7.33 11.04 14.97
C GLU A 98 6.05 10.93 15.81
N GLN A 99 4.88 10.99 15.18
CA GLN A 99 3.60 10.75 15.84
C GLN A 99 3.52 9.34 16.43
N LEU A 100 3.96 8.32 15.70
CA LEU A 100 4.01 6.95 16.21
C LEU A 100 4.92 6.83 17.44
N LYS A 101 6.10 7.47 17.40
CA LYS A 101 7.04 7.45 18.53
C LYS A 101 6.44 8.14 19.75
N LYS A 102 5.81 9.30 19.57
CA LYS A 102 5.13 10.04 20.65
C LYS A 102 3.98 9.24 21.27
N LYS A 103 3.27 8.44 20.47
CA LYS A 103 2.22 7.54 20.95
C LYS A 103 2.76 6.28 21.65
N GLY A 104 4.07 6.03 21.62
CA GLY A 104 4.69 4.82 22.18
C GLY A 104 4.57 3.59 21.27
N ASN A 105 4.03 3.74 20.06
CA ASN A 105 3.81 2.65 19.11
C ASN A 105 5.10 2.10 18.50
N ILE A 106 6.14 2.92 18.46
CA ILE A 106 7.49 2.57 17.98
C ILE A 106 8.54 3.16 18.94
N LYS A 107 9.66 2.46 19.15
CA LYS A 107 10.73 2.86 20.08
C LYS A 107 11.94 3.43 19.33
#